data_AF-A0A318JFF8-F1
#
_entry.id   AF-A0A318JFF8-F1
#
_cell.length_a   1.000
_cell.length_b   1.000
_cell.length_c   1.000
_cell.angle_alpha   90.00
_cell.angle_beta   90.00
_cell.angle_gamma   90.00
#
_symmetry.space_group_name_H-M   'P 1'
#
loop_
_entity.id
_entity.type
_entity.pdbx_description
1 polymer ?
#
loop_
_entity_poly.entity_id
_entity_poly.type
_entity_poly.pdbx_seq_one_letter_code
_entity_poly.pdbx_strand_id
1 'polypeptide(L)'
;MNTQPLQNQPVPAAYLALATFEDQLRYLQTLASLPEHAALRDSISQLTCLSQTIQHTIADGICTLDRAADCMQCLLDLLHHAEDMPLAANQLAGLLTPLHQQISLARTDIGQLL
;
A
#
# COMPACT_ATOMS: atom_id res chain seq x y z
N MET A 1 30.05 -2.56 20.90
CA MET A 1 28.60 -2.69 20.65
C MET A 1 28.06 -1.30 20.35
N ASN A 2 27.96 -0.94 19.07
CA ASN A 2 27.41 0.34 18.64
C ASN A 2 25.91 0.18 18.42
N THR A 3 25.10 0.69 19.35
CA THR A 3 23.67 0.90 19.15
C THR A 3 23.50 2.24 18.44
N GLN A 4 23.56 2.25 17.10
CA GLN A 4 23.07 3.39 16.33
C GLN A 4 21.55 3.48 16.53
N PRO A 5 21.00 4.65 16.89
CA PRO A 5 19.56 4.83 16.96
C PRO A 5 19.03 4.77 15.53
N LEU A 6 17.97 3.99 15.31
CA LEU A 6 17.16 4.04 14.09
C LEU A 6 16.87 5.52 13.81
N GLN A 7 17.49 6.06 12.76
CA GLN A 7 17.20 7.41 12.31
C GLN A 7 15.71 7.48 12.00
N ASN A 8 15.01 8.35 12.72
CA ASN A 8 13.63 8.75 12.49
C ASN A 8 13.39 8.96 11.00
N GLN A 9 12.87 7.94 10.32
CA GLN A 9 12.26 8.16 9.02
C GLN A 9 11.08 9.09 9.27
N PRO A 10 10.97 10.22 8.55
CA PRO A 10 9.82 11.10 8.69
C PRO A 10 8.58 10.27 8.39
N VAL A 11 7.69 10.14 9.37
CA VAL A 11 6.38 9.54 9.17
C VAL A 11 5.76 10.27 7.98
N PRO A 12 5.43 9.58 6.88
CA PRO A 12 4.91 10.25 5.70
C PRO A 12 3.72 11.10 6.08
N ALA A 13 3.64 12.34 5.57
CA ALA A 13 2.54 13.27 5.89
C ALA A 13 1.15 12.62 5.65
N ALA A 14 1.07 11.71 4.67
CA ALA A 14 -0.11 10.90 4.40
C ALA A 14 -0.52 9.99 5.58
N TYR A 15 0.43 9.41 6.32
CA TYR A 15 0.16 8.56 7.47
C TYR A 15 -0.39 9.36 8.65
N LEU A 16 0.14 10.57 8.88
CA LEU A 16 -0.39 11.51 9.87
C LEU A 16 -1.79 11.98 9.51
N ALA A 17 -2.03 12.27 8.22
CA ALA A 17 -3.35 12.66 7.72
C ALA A 17 -4.39 11.54 7.91
N LEU A 18 -4.03 10.29 7.61
CA LEU A 18 -4.89 9.12 7.82
C LEU A 18 -5.21 8.91 9.31
N ALA A 19 -4.20 8.98 10.18
CA ALA A 19 -4.42 8.87 11.63
C ALA A 19 -5.36 9.97 12.16
N THR A 20 -5.17 11.21 11.70
CA THR A 20 -6.04 12.33 12.07
C THR A 20 -7.47 12.13 11.57
N PHE A 21 -7.63 11.60 10.35
CA PHE A 21 -8.93 11.30 9.78
C PHE A 21 -9.65 10.18 10.56
N GLU A 22 -8.95 9.11 10.93
CA GLU A 22 -9.50 8.02 11.74
C GLU A 22 -10.00 8.52 13.10
N ASP A 23 -9.23 9.40 13.75
CA ASP A 23 -9.62 9.98 15.04
C ASP A 23 -10.87 10.85 14.92
N GLN A 24 -10.97 11.67 13.86
CA GLN A 24 -12.17 12.46 13.57
C GLN A 24 -13.37 11.58 13.26
N LEU A 25 -13.18 10.51 12.50
CA LEU A 25 -14.24 9.56 12.17
C LEU A 25 -14.76 8.83 13.43
N ARG A 26 -13.86 8.43 14.32
CA ARG A 26 -14.22 7.81 15.61
C ARG A 26 -15.01 8.79 16.49
N TYR A 27 -14.63 10.06 16.49
CA TYR A 27 -15.38 11.11 17.18
C TYR A 27 -16.79 11.28 16.59
N LEU A 28 -16.90 11.33 15.26
CA LEU A 28 -18.19 11.42 14.58
C LEU A 28 -19.09 10.21 14.85
N GLN A 29 -18.55 8.99 14.86
CA GLN A 29 -19.30 7.79 15.25
C GLN A 29 -19.83 7.88 16.68
N THR A 30 -19.03 8.43 17.58
CA THR A 30 -19.44 8.66 18.98
C THR A 30 -20.60 9.65 19.04
N LEU A 31 -20.53 10.75 18.31
CA LEU A 31 -21.63 11.71 18.22
C LEU A 31 -22.89 11.09 17.59
N ALA A 32 -22.73 10.31 16.52
CA ALA A 32 -23.83 9.64 15.84
C ALA A 32 -24.56 8.64 16.75
N SER A 33 -23.90 8.13 17.80
CA SER A 33 -24.55 7.26 18.79
C SER A 33 -25.63 8.00 19.59
N LEU A 34 -25.54 9.33 19.71
CA LEU A 34 -26.55 10.16 20.38
C LEU A 34 -27.83 10.27 19.54
N PRO A 35 -29.02 10.28 20.18
CA PRO A 35 -30.30 10.40 19.46
C PRO A 35 -30.41 11.68 18.64
N GLU A 36 -29.81 12.77 19.13
CA GLU A 36 -29.80 14.11 18.51
C GLU A 36 -29.12 14.12 17.14
N HIS A 37 -28.25 13.15 16.87
CA HIS A 37 -27.48 13.02 15.63
C HIS A 37 -27.85 11.76 14.84
N ALA A 38 -29.01 11.14 15.12
CA ALA A 38 -29.44 9.91 14.46
C ALA A 38 -29.50 10.04 12.93
N ALA A 39 -29.83 11.21 12.40
CA ALA A 39 -29.88 11.48 10.95
C ALA A 39 -28.50 11.38 10.26
N LEU A 40 -27.39 11.48 11.00
CA LEU A 40 -26.04 11.39 10.46
C LEU A 40 -25.47 9.97 10.50
N ARG A 41 -26.14 9.02 11.17
CA ARG A 41 -25.63 7.64 11.37
C ARG A 41 -25.32 6.95 10.04
N ASP A 42 -26.23 7.05 9.07
CA ASP A 42 -26.06 6.38 7.78
C ASP A 42 -24.88 6.97 7.00
N SER A 43 -24.77 8.30 6.96
CA SER A 43 -23.63 8.98 6.31
C SER A 43 -22.30 8.65 6.98
N ILE A 44 -22.25 8.58 8.31
CA ILE A 44 -21.05 8.24 9.06
C ILE A 44 -20.68 6.75 8.87
N SER A 45 -21.68 5.87 8.77
CA SER A 45 -21.48 4.45 8.43
C SER A 45 -20.90 4.30 7.02
N GLN A 46 -21.43 5.03 6.04
CA GLN A 46 -20.90 5.06 4.67
C GLN A 46 -19.46 5.58 4.62
N LEU A 47 -19.16 6.66 5.35
CA LEU A 47 -17.80 7.20 5.44
C LEU A 47 -16.82 6.20 6.07
N THR A 48 -17.29 5.45 7.06
CA THR A 48 -16.50 4.39 7.71
C THR A 48 -16.20 3.25 6.75
N CYS A 49 -17.22 2.78 6.02
CA CYS A 49 -17.06 1.75 5.00
C CYS A 49 -16.07 2.19 3.90
N LEU A 50 -16.20 3.45 3.45
CA LEU A 50 -15.29 4.01 2.46
C LEU A 50 -13.85 4.09 2.98
N SER A 51 -13.66 4.54 4.23
CA SER A 51 -12.34 4.57 4.88
C SER A 51 -11.69 3.19 4.93
N GLN A 52 -12.45 2.16 5.33
CA GLN A 52 -11.96 0.78 5.39
C GLN A 52 -11.60 0.25 4.00
N THR A 53 -12.43 0.56 2.99
CA THR A 53 -12.15 0.18 1.60
C THR A 53 -10.86 0.80 1.10
N ILE A 54 -10.66 2.11 1.32
CA ILE A 54 -9.43 2.81 0.94
C ILE A 54 -8.21 2.17 1.63
N GLN A 55 -8.29 1.92 2.94
CA GLN A 55 -7.19 1.32 3.69
C GLN A 55 -6.85 -0.08 3.20
N HIS A 56 -7.86 -0.91 2.93
CA HIS A 56 -7.66 -2.27 2.43
C HIS A 56 -6.99 -2.26 1.04
N THR A 57 -7.49 -1.45 0.12
CA THR A 57 -6.90 -1.33 -1.23
C THR A 57 -5.48 -0.77 -1.20
N ILE A 58 -5.18 0.18 -0.30
CA ILE A 58 -3.79 0.66 -0.10
C ILE A 58 -2.90 -0.48 0.43
N ALA A 59 -3.36 -1.24 1.42
CA ALA A 59 -2.60 -2.35 1.99
C ALA A 59 -2.31 -3.45 0.95
N ASP A 60 -3.30 -3.80 0.13
CA ASP A 60 -3.16 -4.75 -0.97
C ASP A 60 -2.18 -4.24 -2.05
N GLY A 61 -2.26 -2.93 -2.35
CA GLY A 61 -1.33 -2.25 -3.25
C GLY A 61 0.12 -2.31 -2.74
N ILE A 62 0.35 -2.03 -1.45
CA ILE A 62 1.68 -2.15 -0.81
C ILE A 62 2.18 -3.59 -0.90
N CYS A 63 1.36 -4.58 -0.53
CA CYS A 63 1.75 -6.00 -0.61
C CYS A 63 2.13 -6.42 -2.04
N THR A 64 1.44 -5.88 -3.04
CA THR A 64 1.74 -6.16 -4.45
C THR A 64 3.05 -5.49 -4.88
N LEU A 65 3.32 -4.27 -4.42
CA LEU A 65 4.57 -3.56 -4.67
C LEU A 65 5.76 -4.23 -3.99
N ASP A 66 5.61 -4.70 -2.75
CA ASP A 66 6.65 -5.45 -2.03
C ASP A 66 7.03 -6.73 -2.78
N ARG A 67 6.01 -7.48 -3.25
CA ARG A 67 6.25 -8.66 -4.11
C ARG A 67 6.97 -8.34 -5.41
N ALA A 68 6.63 -7.21 -6.03
CA ALA A 68 7.33 -6.74 -7.22
C ALA A 68 8.77 -6.34 -6.89
N ALA A 69 9.02 -5.70 -5.75
CA ALA A 69 10.36 -5.36 -5.29
C ALA A 69 11.22 -6.60 -5.04
N ASP A 70 10.68 -7.61 -4.36
CA ASP A 70 11.35 -8.89 -4.12
C ASP A 70 11.70 -9.59 -5.45
N CYS A 71 10.78 -9.57 -6.41
CA CYS A 71 11.01 -10.16 -7.73
C CYS A 71 12.08 -9.39 -8.53
N MET A 72 12.10 -8.05 -8.44
CA MET A 72 13.18 -7.24 -9.02
C MET A 72 14.52 -7.55 -8.38
N GLN A 73 14.57 -7.68 -7.05
CA GLN A 73 15.80 -8.01 -6.34
C GLN A 73 16.33 -9.39 -6.75
N CYS A 74 15.47 -10.41 -6.82
CA CYS A 74 15.83 -11.73 -7.35
C CYS A 74 16.42 -11.65 -8.76
N LEU A 75 15.86 -10.81 -9.63
CA LEU A 75 16.31 -10.63 -11.00
C LEU A 75 17.68 -9.92 -11.04
N LEU A 76 17.87 -8.89 -10.21
CA LEU A 76 19.16 -8.22 -10.06
C LEU A 76 20.23 -9.18 -9.54
N ASP A 77 19.91 -10.01 -8.55
CA ASP A 77 20.82 -11.03 -8.01
C ASP A 77 21.20 -12.02 -9.10
N LEU A 78 20.23 -12.53 -9.88
CA LEU A 78 20.50 -13.43 -11.01
C LEU A 78 21.42 -12.79 -12.05
N LEU A 79 21.20 -11.52 -12.41
CA LEU A 79 22.07 -10.79 -13.34
C LEU A 79 23.47 -10.55 -12.76
N HIS A 80 23.58 -10.32 -11.45
CA HIS A 80 24.86 -10.09 -10.78
C HIS A 80 25.72 -11.37 -10.72
N HIS A 81 25.09 -12.54 -10.56
CA HIS A 81 25.76 -13.83 -10.51
C HIS A 81 25.97 -14.47 -11.89
N ALA A 82 25.49 -13.83 -12.96
CA ALA A 82 25.56 -14.33 -14.34
C ALA A 82 26.87 -13.93 -15.07
N GLU A 83 27.93 -13.56 -14.35
CA GLU A 83 29.21 -13.08 -14.93
C GLU A 83 29.76 -13.96 -16.08
N ASP A 84 29.48 -15.27 -16.08
CA ASP A 84 29.94 -16.22 -17.11
C ASP A 84 28.82 -16.84 -17.99
N MET A 85 27.55 -16.49 -17.77
CA MET A 85 26.40 -17.08 -18.48
C MET A 85 25.36 -15.99 -18.82
N PRO A 86 25.47 -15.33 -19.98
CA PRO A 86 24.54 -14.27 -20.35
C PRO A 86 23.10 -14.80 -20.41
N LEU A 87 22.20 -14.16 -19.67
CA LEU A 87 20.78 -14.51 -19.66
C LEU A 87 20.17 -14.21 -21.05
N ALA A 88 19.55 -15.21 -21.68
CA ALA A 88 18.89 -15.01 -22.96
C ALA A 88 17.72 -14.02 -22.82
N ALA A 89 17.53 -13.12 -23.78
CA ALA A 89 16.48 -12.09 -23.76
C ALA A 89 15.07 -12.67 -23.51
N ASN A 90 14.79 -13.88 -23.99
CA ASN A 90 13.52 -14.57 -23.77
C ASN A 90 13.31 -14.99 -22.31
N GLN A 91 14.38 -15.38 -21.61
CA GLN A 91 14.33 -15.71 -20.19
C GLN A 91 14.14 -14.44 -19.35
N LEU A 92 14.85 -13.37 -19.71
CA LEU A 92 14.68 -12.06 -19.09
C LEU A 92 13.24 -11.52 -19.26
N ALA A 93 12.68 -11.62 -20.47
CA ALA A 93 11.29 -11.26 -20.74
C ALA A 93 10.31 -12.10 -19.92
N GLY A 94 10.57 -13.41 -19.77
CA GLY A 94 9.79 -14.30 -18.92
C GLY A 94 9.80 -13.90 -17.43
N LEU A 95 10.93 -13.40 -16.94
CA LEU A 95 11.06 -12.93 -15.55
C LEU A 95 10.48 -11.53 -15.33
N LEU A 96 10.53 -10.65 -16.33
CA LEU A 96 9.97 -9.29 -16.26
C LEU A 96 8.44 -9.26 -16.44
N THR A 97 7.86 -10.25 -17.13
CA THR A 97 6.41 -10.27 -17.41
C THR A 97 5.55 -10.31 -16.13
N PRO A 98 5.81 -11.19 -15.14
CA PRO A 98 5.09 -11.18 -13.87
C PRO A 98 5.21 -9.85 -13.12
N LEU A 99 6.39 -9.24 -13.19
CA LEU A 99 6.68 -7.96 -12.54
C LEU A 99 5.81 -6.84 -13.12
N HIS A 100 5.77 -6.77 -14.45
CA HIS A 100 4.95 -5.81 -15.17
C HIS A 100 3.45 -6.00 -14.89
N GLN A 101 3.00 -7.27 -14.80
CA GLN A 101 1.61 -7.59 -14.46
C GLN A 101 1.27 -7.15 -13.03
N GLN A 102 2.12 -7.46 -12.04
CA GLN A 102 1.91 -7.06 -10.64
C GLN A 102 1.86 -5.54 -10.49
N ILE A 103 2.78 -4.81 -11.12
CA ILE A 103 2.78 -3.34 -11.09
C ILE A 103 1.54 -2.77 -11.80
N SER A 104 1.11 -3.36 -12.91
CA SER A 104 -0.09 -2.92 -13.64
C SER A 104 -1.37 -3.15 -12.84
N LEU A 105 -1.47 -4.28 -12.13
CA LEU A 105 -2.57 -4.60 -11.21
C LEU A 105 -2.60 -3.60 -10.04
N ALA A 106 -1.48 -3.45 -9.32
CA ALA A 106 -1.38 -2.50 -8.21
C ALA A 106 -1.75 -1.08 -8.64
N ARG A 107 -1.29 -0.64 -9.83
CA ARG A 107 -1.65 0.67 -10.38
C ARG A 107 -3.15 0.79 -10.68
N THR A 108 -3.78 -0.28 -11.16
CA THR A 108 -5.23 -0.27 -11.45
C THR A 108 -6.02 -0.21 -10.16
N ASP A 109 -5.66 -1.02 -9.17
CA ASP A 109 -6.34 -1.08 -7.87
C ASP A 109 -6.22 0.26 -7.13
N ILE A 110 -5.04 0.87 -7.13
CA ILE A 110 -4.81 2.20 -6.54
C ILE A 110 -5.49 3.29 -7.39
N GLY A 111 -5.46 3.19 -8.72
CA GLY A 111 -6.06 4.17 -9.63
C GLY A 111 -7.57 4.21 -9.60
N GLN A 112 -8.24 3.14 -9.16
CA GLN A 112 -9.69 3.13 -8.92
C GLN A 112 -10.12 3.86 -7.63
N LEU A 113 -9.17 4.21 -6.76
CA LEU A 113 -9.44 4.98 -5.54
C LEU A 113 -9.33 6.50 -5.73
N LEU A 114 -8.69 6.98 -6.81
CA LEU A 114 -8.42 8.39 -7.09
C LEU A 114 -9.42 8.97 -8.10
#